data_AF-A0A367KNX1-F1
#
_entry.id   AF-A0A367KNX1-F1
#
_cell.length_a   1.000
_cell.length_b   1.000
_cell.length_c   1.000
_cell.angle_alpha   90.00
_cell.angle_beta   90.00
_cell.angle_gamma   90.00
#
_symmetry.space_group_name_H-M   'P 1'
#
loop_
_entity.id
_entity.type
_entity.pdbx_description
1 polymer ?
#
loop_
_entity_poly.entity_id
_entity_poly.type
_entity_poly.pdbx_seq_one_letter_code
_entity_poly.pdbx_strand_id
1 'polypeptide(L)'
;MFLLVPDHYGKTMTKIIDIQIIEELYRPLKEKYVDADICISDELQLGVTKVLRKLVVEDRKASRRDSKLELLVLSQVFEEDERVLVDVIRNCIQKLPSTDATHEIREMKLITTFIDPVLATMLNRPETKKCFRWLNQQVIEYGAEPTNLRPDAIMMPDPIWHETYAVGYCEVKANALDRGEVKCTLGVQVVGKVDFS
;
A
#
# COMPACT_ATOMS: atom_id res chain seq x y z
N MET A 1 4.52 4.55 -6.68
CA MET A 1 5.95 4.62 -6.32
C MET A 1 6.18 3.91 -4.96
N PHE A 2 6.04 2.58 -4.93
CA PHE A 2 6.18 1.75 -3.70
C PHE A 2 7.17 0.59 -3.89
N LEU A 3 7.95 0.57 -4.97
CA LEU A 3 8.72 -0.62 -5.41
C LEU A 3 10.19 -0.35 -5.70
N LEU A 4 10.82 0.61 -5.03
CA LEU A 4 12.26 0.83 -5.16
C LEU A 4 12.87 0.98 -3.77
N VAL A 5 13.07 -0.14 -3.09
CA VAL A 5 14.07 -0.22 -2.02
C VAL A 5 15.37 -0.61 -2.71
N PRO A 6 16.49 0.12 -2.49
CA PRO A 6 17.79 -0.27 -3.02
C PRO A 6 18.09 -1.74 -2.74
N ASP A 7 18.68 -2.42 -3.72
CA ASP A 7 19.08 -3.83 -3.68
C ASP A 7 17.95 -4.88 -3.54
N HIS A 8 16.67 -4.49 -3.52
CA HIS A 8 15.52 -5.41 -3.44
C HIS A 8 14.74 -5.53 -4.75
N TYR A 9 15.44 -5.41 -5.88
CA TYR A 9 14.83 -5.46 -7.20
C TYR A 9 14.52 -6.91 -7.62
N GLY A 10 13.34 -7.11 -8.22
CA GLY A 10 12.97 -8.41 -8.78
C GLY A 10 13.96 -8.86 -9.86
N LYS A 11 14.29 -10.16 -9.89
CA LYS A 11 15.28 -10.74 -10.83
C LYS A 11 14.97 -10.48 -12.31
N THR A 12 13.71 -10.25 -12.65
CA THR A 12 13.26 -9.91 -14.01
C THR A 12 13.58 -8.45 -14.36
N MET A 13 13.49 -7.55 -13.39
CA MET A 13 13.73 -6.11 -13.56
C MET A 13 15.21 -5.84 -13.84
N THR A 14 16.10 -6.46 -13.07
CA THR A 14 17.57 -6.36 -13.23
C THR A 14 18.11 -7.04 -14.48
N LYS A 15 17.32 -7.91 -15.13
CA LYS A 15 17.66 -8.52 -16.42
C LYS A 15 17.31 -7.64 -17.62
N ILE A 16 16.32 -6.76 -17.48
CA ILE A 16 15.80 -5.92 -18.58
C ILE A 16 16.37 -4.51 -18.48
N ILE A 17 16.54 -4.00 -17.26
CA ILE A 17 17.05 -2.67 -16.97
C ILE A 17 18.26 -2.83 -16.06
N ASP A 18 19.39 -2.26 -16.46
CA ASP A 18 20.61 -2.28 -15.66
C ASP A 18 20.35 -1.67 -14.28
N ILE A 19 20.88 -2.30 -13.23
CA ILE A 19 20.75 -1.84 -11.86
C ILE A 19 21.27 -0.41 -11.68
N GLN A 20 22.30 -0.03 -12.44
CA GLN A 20 22.83 1.34 -12.43
C GLN A 20 21.80 2.35 -12.92
N ILE A 21 21.04 2.01 -13.96
CA ILE A 21 19.97 2.87 -14.50
C ILE A 21 18.81 2.97 -13.50
N ILE A 22 18.47 1.86 -12.83
CA ILE A 22 17.43 1.85 -11.80
C ILE A 22 17.84 2.77 -10.62
N GLU A 23 19.08 2.68 -10.17
CA GLU A 23 19.62 3.51 -9.09
C GLU A 23 19.72 5.00 -9.49
N GLU A 24 20.12 5.30 -10.73
CA GLU A 24 20.14 6.66 -11.27
C GLU A 24 18.74 7.28 -11.38
N LEU A 25 17.72 6.48 -11.70
CA LEU A 25 16.31 6.94 -11.71
C LEU A 25 15.74 7.05 -10.30
N TYR A 26 16.14 6.16 -9.40
CA TYR A 26 15.65 6.14 -8.03
C TYR A 26 16.17 7.31 -7.20
N ARG A 27 17.45 7.65 -7.31
CA ARG A 27 18.10 8.73 -6.54
C ARG A 27 17.34 10.07 -6.59
N PRO A 28 17.01 10.65 -7.76
CA PRO A 28 16.27 11.91 -7.82
C PRO A 28 14.83 11.77 -7.34
N LEU A 29 14.20 10.59 -7.49
CA LEU A 29 12.86 10.34 -6.94
C LEU A 29 12.88 10.28 -5.42
N LYS A 30 13.90 9.65 -4.83
CA LYS A 30 14.10 9.58 -3.39
C LYS A 30 14.33 10.99 -2.83
N GLU A 31 15.27 11.74 -3.38
CA GLU A 31 15.57 13.11 -2.93
C GLU A 31 14.36 14.05 -3.04
N LYS A 32 13.51 13.86 -4.06
CA LYS A 32 12.38 14.75 -4.33
C LYS A 32 11.11 14.41 -3.56
N TYR A 33 10.87 13.13 -3.27
CA TYR A 33 9.57 12.66 -2.76
C TYR A 33 9.65 11.77 -1.52
N VAL A 34 10.83 11.33 -1.10
CA VAL A 34 11.03 10.55 0.12
C VAL A 34 11.66 11.45 1.17
N ASP A 35 10.91 11.69 2.24
CA ASP A 35 11.42 12.41 3.39
C ASP A 35 12.39 11.50 4.16
N ALA A 36 13.66 11.93 4.24
CA ALA A 36 14.72 11.16 4.91
C ALA A 36 14.57 11.15 6.44
N ASP A 37 13.79 12.08 7.00
CA ASP A 37 13.51 12.16 8.44
C ASP A 37 12.44 11.14 8.86
N ILE A 38 11.69 10.58 7.90
CA ILE A 38 10.74 9.48 8.15
C ILE A 38 11.54 8.18 8.28
N CYS A 39 11.89 7.85 9.53
CA CYS A 39 12.52 6.59 9.90
C CYS A 39 11.59 5.76 10.78
N ILE A 40 11.58 4.45 10.58
CA ILE A 40 10.87 3.52 11.45
C ILE A 40 11.72 3.33 12.72
N SER A 41 11.21 3.75 13.86
CA SER A 41 11.91 3.65 15.14
C SER A 41 12.23 2.19 15.51
N ASP A 42 13.37 2.00 16.17
CA ASP A 42 13.76 0.70 16.72
C ASP A 42 12.71 0.16 17.72
N GLU A 43 12.05 1.07 18.44
CA GLU A 43 10.97 0.74 19.38
C GLU A 43 9.77 0.13 18.65
N LEU A 44 9.32 0.74 17.55
CA LEU A 44 8.26 0.19 16.69
C LEU A 44 8.65 -1.18 16.14
N GLN A 45 9.85 -1.30 15.56
CA GLN A 45 10.33 -2.55 14.99
C GLN A 45 10.35 -3.68 16.04
N LEU A 46 10.90 -3.40 17.23
CA LEU A 46 10.99 -4.37 18.31
C LEU A 46 9.60 -4.75 18.85
N GLY A 47 8.71 -3.76 19.02
CA GLY A 47 7.35 -3.94 19.51
C GLY A 47 6.53 -4.83 18.57
N VAL A 48 6.50 -4.49 17.28
CA VAL A 48 5.83 -5.29 16.24
C VAL A 48 6.41 -6.71 16.17
N THR A 49 7.73 -6.85 16.17
CA THR A 49 8.41 -8.16 16.12
C THR A 49 8.00 -9.04 17.29
N LYS A 50 7.91 -8.50 18.50
CA LYS A 50 7.44 -9.24 19.68
C LYS A 50 6.02 -9.76 19.49
N VAL A 51 5.11 -8.93 18.99
CA VAL A 51 3.72 -9.36 18.72
C VAL A 51 3.66 -10.45 17.65
N LEU A 52 4.35 -10.25 16.53
CA LEU A 52 4.36 -11.22 15.43
C LEU A 52 4.96 -12.57 15.84
N ARG A 53 6.03 -12.58 16.66
CA ARG A 53 6.59 -13.82 17.20
C ARG A 53 5.58 -14.61 18.03
N LYS A 54 4.74 -13.94 18.83
CA LYS A 54 3.68 -14.63 19.61
C LYS A 54 2.63 -15.31 18.72
N LEU A 55 2.40 -14.78 17.52
CA LEU A 55 1.45 -15.31 16.54
C LEU A 55 1.98 -16.49 15.73
N VAL A 56 3.28 -16.52 15.44
CA VAL A 56 3.91 -17.50 14.54
C VAL A 56 4.34 -18.79 15.26
N VAL A 57 4.68 -18.71 16.55
CA VAL A 57 5.13 -19.89 17.31
C VAL A 57 4.03 -20.96 17.33
N GLU A 58 4.41 -22.23 17.09
CA GLU A 58 3.53 -23.41 16.93
C GLU A 58 2.53 -23.59 18.08
N ASP A 59 2.83 -23.05 19.25
CA ASP A 59 2.01 -23.11 20.46
C ASP A 59 0.99 -21.96 20.59
N ARG A 60 0.81 -21.13 19.54
CA ARG A 60 -0.07 -19.93 19.46
C ARG A 60 -0.39 -19.32 20.83
N LYS A 61 0.63 -18.74 21.46
CA LYS A 61 0.49 -18.15 22.80
C LYS A 61 -0.44 -16.93 22.85
N ALA A 62 -0.79 -16.38 21.69
CA ALA A 62 -1.71 -15.25 21.57
C ALA A 62 -2.70 -15.48 20.42
N SER A 63 -3.96 -15.11 20.63
CA SER A 63 -4.93 -15.09 19.54
C SER A 63 -4.69 -13.90 18.61
N ARG A 64 -5.24 -13.96 17.39
CA ARG A 64 -5.26 -12.80 16.46
C ARG A 64 -5.94 -11.60 17.13
N ARG A 65 -6.94 -11.82 17.99
CA ARG A 65 -7.63 -10.77 18.74
C ARG A 65 -6.69 -10.08 19.74
N ASP A 66 -5.95 -10.85 20.51
CA ASP A 66 -5.05 -10.32 21.54
C ASP A 66 -3.91 -9.52 20.91
N SER A 67 -3.35 -10.05 19.82
CA SER A 67 -2.27 -9.39 19.08
C SER A 67 -2.69 -8.07 18.46
N LYS A 68 -3.94 -7.97 17.97
CA LYS A 68 -4.50 -6.70 17.49
C LYS A 68 -4.65 -5.67 18.60
N LEU A 69 -5.08 -6.10 19.79
CA LEU A 69 -5.21 -5.22 20.94
C LEU A 69 -3.84 -4.72 21.38
N GLU A 70 -2.84 -5.60 21.44
CA GLU A 70 -1.46 -5.24 21.78
C GLU A 70 -0.89 -4.21 20.79
N LEU A 71 -1.09 -4.40 19.49
CA LEU A 71 -0.69 -3.42 18.46
C LEU A 71 -1.42 -2.08 18.59
N LEU A 72 -2.73 -2.10 18.91
CA LEU A 72 -3.49 -0.87 19.08
C LEU A 72 -3.03 -0.06 20.30
N VAL A 73 -2.64 -0.74 21.39
CA VAL A 73 -2.07 -0.07 22.55
C VAL A 73 -0.68 0.46 22.23
N LEU A 74 0.14 -0.34 21.54
CA LEU A 74 1.48 0.04 21.12
C LEU A 74 1.46 1.28 20.20
N SER A 75 0.48 1.42 19.31
CA SER A 75 0.44 2.56 18.39
C SER A 75 0.21 3.92 19.07
N GLN A 76 -0.31 3.95 20.29
CA GLN A 76 -0.64 5.20 20.98
C GLN A 76 0.57 6.09 21.22
N VAL A 77 1.76 5.51 21.38
CA VAL A 77 3.00 6.25 21.70
C VAL A 77 3.74 6.74 20.45
N PHE A 78 3.36 6.27 19.26
CA PHE A 78 4.05 6.62 18.01
C PHE A 78 3.44 7.82 17.30
N GLU A 79 4.21 8.42 16.40
CA GLU A 79 3.75 9.48 15.51
C GLU A 79 2.82 8.94 14.40
N GLU A 80 2.13 9.83 13.70
CA GLU A 80 1.09 9.46 12.71
C GLU A 80 1.58 8.45 11.66
N ASP A 81 2.78 8.64 11.10
CA ASP A 81 3.30 7.77 10.04
C ASP A 81 3.61 6.36 10.54
N GLU A 82 4.18 6.24 11.74
CA GLU A 82 4.42 4.96 12.40
C GLU A 82 3.11 4.29 12.85
N ARG A 83 2.13 5.07 13.32
CA ARG A 83 0.78 4.56 13.63
C ARG A 83 0.14 3.93 12.41
N VAL A 84 0.27 4.55 11.23
CA VAL A 84 -0.25 3.98 9.98
C VAL A 84 0.40 2.63 9.67
N LEU A 85 1.70 2.47 9.91
CA LEU A 85 2.38 1.17 9.74
C LEU A 85 1.83 0.11 10.71
N VAL A 86 1.63 0.46 11.98
CA VAL A 86 1.03 -0.46 12.96
C VAL A 86 -0.38 -0.85 12.53
N ASP A 87 -1.16 0.09 12.04
CA ASP A 87 -2.52 -0.12 11.55
C ASP A 87 -2.58 -1.06 10.34
N VAL A 88 -1.62 -0.92 9.40
CA VAL A 88 -1.45 -1.84 8.27
C VAL A 88 -1.21 -3.26 8.78
N ILE A 89 -0.27 -3.44 9.71
CA ILE A 89 0.06 -4.76 10.26
C ILE A 89 -1.13 -5.36 11.00
N ARG A 90 -1.85 -4.54 11.78
CA ARG A 90 -3.09 -4.95 12.46
C ARG A 90 -4.15 -5.42 11.46
N ASN A 91 -4.33 -4.71 10.35
CA ASN A 91 -5.30 -5.07 9.31
C ASN A 91 -4.88 -6.34 8.56
N CYS A 92 -3.58 -6.54 8.31
CA CYS A 92 -3.03 -7.79 7.79
C CYS A 92 -3.27 -8.98 8.74
N ILE A 93 -3.01 -8.82 10.03
CA ILE A 93 -3.32 -9.83 11.06
C ILE A 93 -4.83 -10.09 11.16
N GLN A 94 -5.70 -9.18 10.70
CA GLN A 94 -7.13 -9.45 10.65
C GLN A 94 -7.52 -10.21 9.38
N LYS A 95 -7.08 -9.76 8.20
CA LYS A 95 -7.59 -10.27 6.92
C LYS A 95 -6.79 -11.42 6.31
N LEU A 96 -5.48 -11.51 6.54
CA LEU A 96 -4.67 -12.52 5.86
C LEU A 96 -5.04 -13.95 6.30
N PRO A 97 -5.18 -14.90 5.36
CA PRO A 97 -5.53 -16.27 5.70
C PRO A 97 -4.46 -16.90 6.59
N SER A 98 -4.88 -17.79 7.49
CA SER A 98 -3.94 -18.53 8.37
C SER A 98 -3.37 -19.78 7.71
N THR A 99 -3.82 -20.10 6.50
CA THR A 99 -3.49 -21.29 5.74
C THR A 99 -3.22 -20.89 4.30
N ASP A 100 -2.37 -21.66 3.62
CA ASP A 100 -2.10 -21.43 2.21
C ASP A 100 -3.38 -21.58 1.37
N ALA A 101 -3.45 -20.78 0.30
CA ALA A 101 -4.54 -20.88 -0.64
C ALA A 101 -4.42 -22.19 -1.43
N THR A 102 -5.40 -23.07 -1.27
CA THR A 102 -5.50 -24.34 -2.03
C THR A 102 -5.95 -24.13 -3.48
N HIS A 103 -6.42 -22.93 -3.80
CA HIS A 103 -6.99 -22.57 -5.10
C HIS A 103 -6.40 -21.26 -5.60
N GLU A 104 -6.47 -21.08 -6.91
CA GLU A 104 -6.08 -19.86 -7.59
C GLU A 104 -6.75 -18.62 -6.97
N ILE A 105 -5.95 -17.59 -6.68
CA ILE A 105 -6.42 -16.32 -6.13
C ILE A 105 -6.79 -15.40 -7.28
N ARG A 106 -8.09 -15.15 -7.45
CA ARG A 106 -8.61 -14.19 -8.44
C ARG A 106 -8.55 -12.76 -7.93
N GLU A 107 -8.65 -11.79 -8.84
CA GLU A 107 -8.49 -10.36 -8.58
C GLU A 107 -9.31 -9.84 -7.40
N MET A 108 -10.60 -10.17 -7.30
CA MET A 108 -11.42 -9.69 -6.18
C MET A 108 -10.93 -10.18 -4.82
N LYS A 109 -10.49 -11.44 -4.75
CA LYS A 109 -9.90 -12.01 -3.53
C LYS A 109 -8.53 -11.38 -3.25
N LEU A 110 -7.75 -11.14 -4.30
CA LEU A 110 -6.46 -10.45 -4.23
C LEU A 110 -6.61 -9.04 -3.64
N ILE A 111 -7.53 -8.25 -4.18
CA ILE A 111 -7.86 -6.89 -3.74
C ILE A 111 -8.31 -6.93 -2.27
N THR A 112 -9.40 -7.62 -1.97
CA THR A 112 -10.08 -7.49 -0.67
C THR A 112 -9.36 -8.15 0.50
N THR A 113 -8.53 -9.16 0.23
CA THR A 113 -7.85 -9.96 1.27
C THR A 113 -6.39 -9.53 1.47
N PHE A 114 -5.69 -9.16 0.40
CA PHE A 114 -4.23 -8.96 0.45
C PHE A 114 -3.81 -7.51 0.22
N ILE A 115 -4.45 -6.80 -0.70
CA ILE A 115 -4.03 -5.45 -1.09
C ILE A 115 -4.75 -4.36 -0.28
N ASP A 116 -6.07 -4.46 -0.15
CA ASP A 116 -6.92 -3.54 0.61
C ASP A 116 -6.45 -3.30 2.06
N PRO A 117 -6.06 -4.34 2.85
CA PRO A 117 -5.54 -4.13 4.21
C PRO A 117 -4.32 -3.22 4.28
N VAL A 118 -3.56 -3.12 3.19
CA VAL A 118 -2.37 -2.27 3.10
C VAL A 118 -2.75 -0.91 2.50
N LEU A 119 -3.23 -0.89 1.26
CA LEU A 119 -3.41 0.36 0.51
C LEU A 119 -4.50 1.25 1.09
N ALA A 120 -5.65 0.70 1.47
CA ALA A 120 -6.72 1.52 2.04
C ALA A 120 -6.29 2.13 3.37
N THR A 121 -5.57 1.38 4.19
CA THR A 121 -5.04 1.84 5.48
C THR A 121 -4.01 2.96 5.32
N MET A 122 -3.16 2.88 4.30
CA MET A 122 -2.12 3.88 4.05
C MET A 122 -2.66 5.13 3.36
N LEU A 123 -3.58 4.97 2.42
CA LEU A 123 -3.95 6.01 1.44
C LEU A 123 -5.31 6.65 1.71
N ASN A 124 -6.20 6.00 2.46
CA ASN A 124 -7.50 6.57 2.80
C ASN A 124 -7.43 7.32 4.14
N ARG A 125 -7.23 8.64 4.07
CA ARG A 125 -7.23 9.57 5.23
C ARG A 125 -8.34 10.61 5.07
N PRO A 126 -9.62 10.24 5.32
CA PRO A 126 -10.76 11.13 5.14
C PRO A 126 -10.65 12.43 5.97
N GLU A 127 -9.98 12.39 7.11
CA GLU A 127 -9.70 13.52 8.02
C GLU A 127 -8.85 14.60 7.33
N THR A 128 -7.95 14.17 6.44
CA THR A 128 -7.11 15.07 5.61
C THR A 128 -7.68 15.26 4.21
N LYS A 129 -8.94 14.82 3.98
CA LYS A 129 -9.61 14.85 2.68
C LYS A 129 -8.85 14.08 1.59
N LYS A 130 -8.07 13.04 1.95
CA LYS A 130 -7.43 12.15 0.98
C LYS A 130 -8.20 10.85 0.96
N CYS A 131 -8.87 10.55 -0.14
CA CYS A 131 -9.68 9.35 -0.25
C CYS A 131 -9.08 8.36 -1.23
N PHE A 132 -8.98 7.11 -0.80
CA PHE A 132 -8.67 5.96 -1.65
C PHE A 132 -9.91 5.08 -1.76
N ARG A 133 -10.29 4.71 -2.99
CA ARG A 133 -11.52 3.93 -3.25
C ARG A 133 -11.29 2.90 -4.33
N TRP A 134 -11.70 1.67 -4.06
CA TRP A 134 -11.89 0.63 -5.08
C TRP A 134 -13.11 0.96 -5.92
N LEU A 135 -13.00 0.76 -7.24
CA LEU A 135 -14.01 1.12 -8.21
C LEU A 135 -14.53 -0.09 -8.96
N ASN A 136 -15.78 0.03 -9.38
CA ASN A 136 -16.41 -0.87 -10.35
C ASN A 136 -16.89 -0.09 -11.59
N GLN A 137 -16.29 1.07 -11.89
CA GLN A 137 -16.73 2.01 -12.92
C GLN A 137 -15.56 2.72 -13.59
N GLN A 138 -15.79 3.28 -14.79
CA GLN A 138 -14.82 4.11 -15.50
C GLN A 138 -14.68 5.49 -14.84
N VAL A 139 -13.50 6.10 -14.97
CA VAL A 139 -13.18 7.42 -14.39
C VAL A 139 -12.35 8.24 -15.39
N ILE A 140 -12.51 9.55 -15.35
CA ILE A 140 -11.70 10.49 -16.14
C ILE A 140 -10.51 10.93 -15.27
N GLU A 141 -9.28 10.80 -15.76
CA GLU A 141 -8.10 11.31 -15.04
C GLU A 141 -8.07 12.84 -15.08
N TYR A 142 -7.56 13.48 -14.02
CA TYR A 142 -7.51 14.95 -13.97
C TYR A 142 -6.66 15.51 -15.13
N GLY A 143 -7.27 16.35 -15.96
CA GLY A 143 -6.60 16.99 -17.10
C GLY A 143 -6.42 16.08 -18.33
N ALA A 144 -7.08 14.92 -18.39
CA ALA A 144 -7.06 14.02 -19.54
C ALA A 144 -8.42 13.93 -20.24
N GLU A 145 -8.39 13.58 -21.54
CA GLU A 145 -9.59 13.22 -22.29
C GLU A 145 -10.20 11.90 -21.77
N PRO A 146 -11.51 11.67 -21.90
CA PRO A 146 -12.15 10.43 -21.50
C PRO A 146 -11.50 9.24 -22.20
N THR A 147 -10.89 8.34 -21.41
CA THR A 147 -10.35 7.08 -21.92
C THR A 147 -11.30 5.93 -21.57
N ASN A 148 -11.21 4.82 -22.30
CA ASN A 148 -11.90 3.57 -21.93
C ASN A 148 -11.21 2.83 -20.76
N LEU A 149 -10.18 3.43 -20.15
CA LEU A 149 -9.47 2.81 -19.04
C LEU A 149 -10.36 2.80 -17.79
N ARG A 150 -10.32 1.68 -17.08
CA ARG A 150 -11.13 1.44 -15.90
C ARG A 150 -10.21 1.01 -14.76
N PRO A 151 -9.66 1.97 -14.01
CA PRO A 151 -8.80 1.64 -12.89
C PRO A 151 -9.57 0.86 -11.81
N ASP A 152 -8.89 -0.10 -11.18
CA ASP A 152 -9.46 -0.89 -10.08
C ASP A 152 -9.66 -0.04 -8.82
N ALA A 153 -8.84 1.00 -8.63
CA ALA A 153 -9.00 1.99 -7.57
C ALA A 153 -8.53 3.38 -8.00
N ILE A 154 -9.02 4.41 -7.31
CA ILE A 154 -8.56 5.81 -7.47
C ILE A 154 -8.19 6.45 -6.15
N MET A 155 -7.39 7.50 -6.27
CA MET A 155 -7.14 8.48 -5.22
C MET A 155 -7.75 9.82 -5.63
N MET A 156 -8.42 10.50 -4.69
CA MET A 156 -9.02 11.81 -4.94
C MET A 156 -8.92 12.74 -3.72
N PRO A 157 -8.75 14.06 -3.94
CA PRO A 157 -8.92 15.07 -2.91
C PRO A 157 -10.42 15.31 -2.67
N ASP A 158 -10.87 15.16 -1.43
CA ASP A 158 -12.22 15.40 -0.90
C ASP A 158 -13.39 14.82 -1.73
N PRO A 159 -14.11 13.79 -1.24
CA PRO A 159 -15.20 13.18 -1.99
C PRO A 159 -16.43 14.07 -2.20
N ILE A 160 -16.50 15.23 -1.53
CA ILE A 160 -17.56 16.23 -1.73
C ILE A 160 -17.30 17.04 -3.02
N TRP A 161 -16.07 17.05 -3.53
CA TRP A 161 -15.68 17.82 -4.71
C TRP A 161 -15.48 16.91 -5.93
N HIS A 162 -16.55 16.80 -6.72
CA HIS A 162 -16.61 16.30 -8.10
C HIS A 162 -16.16 14.85 -8.30
N GLU A 163 -17.14 13.99 -8.60
CA GLU A 163 -17.04 12.55 -8.91
C GLU A 163 -16.21 12.21 -10.17
N THR A 164 -15.54 13.18 -10.77
CA THR A 164 -15.10 13.09 -12.17
C THR A 164 -13.59 12.98 -12.33
N TYR A 165 -12.77 13.37 -11.34
CA TYR A 165 -11.33 13.48 -11.54
C TYR A 165 -10.51 12.76 -10.46
N ALA A 166 -9.72 11.77 -10.89
CA ALA A 166 -8.72 11.10 -10.05
C ALA A 166 -7.37 11.82 -10.12
N VAL A 167 -6.67 11.90 -8.99
CA VAL A 167 -5.25 12.36 -8.91
C VAL A 167 -4.25 11.20 -8.91
N GLY A 168 -4.75 9.97 -8.85
CA GLY A 168 -3.98 8.75 -8.94
C GLY A 168 -4.88 7.54 -9.10
N TYR A 169 -4.32 6.44 -9.56
CA TYR A 169 -5.02 5.20 -9.80
C TYR A 169 -4.22 3.97 -9.34
N CYS A 170 -4.94 2.89 -9.08
CA CYS A 170 -4.40 1.59 -8.76
C CYS A 170 -4.98 0.54 -9.72
N GLU A 171 -4.11 -0.29 -10.27
CA GLU A 171 -4.44 -1.43 -11.12
C GLU A 171 -3.91 -2.71 -10.48
N VAL A 172 -4.77 -3.71 -10.36
CA VAL A 172 -4.48 -5.01 -9.77
C VAL A 172 -4.77 -6.08 -10.80
N LYS A 173 -3.78 -6.92 -11.09
CA LYS A 173 -3.95 -8.08 -11.97
C LYS A 173 -3.45 -9.32 -11.26
N ALA A 174 -4.28 -10.35 -11.26
CA ALA A 174 -3.88 -11.68 -10.79
C ALA A 174 -3.23 -12.44 -11.94
N ASN A 175 -1.95 -12.78 -11.80
CA ASN A 175 -1.25 -13.53 -12.84
C ASN A 175 -1.39 -15.03 -12.57
N ALA A 176 -2.14 -15.75 -13.42
CA ALA A 176 -2.42 -17.18 -13.24
C ALA A 176 -1.19 -18.08 -13.48
N LEU A 177 -0.18 -17.57 -14.20
CA LEU A 177 0.97 -18.36 -14.68
C LEU A 177 2.15 -18.39 -13.72
N ASP A 178 2.31 -17.38 -12.85
CA ASP A 178 3.37 -17.32 -11.85
C ASP A 178 2.76 -17.45 -10.46
N ARG A 179 2.83 -18.66 -9.89
CA ARG A 179 2.48 -18.94 -8.49
C ARG A 179 3.43 -18.20 -7.55
N GLY A 180 3.25 -16.91 -7.39
CA GLY A 180 4.04 -16.08 -6.48
C GLY A 180 4.17 -14.61 -6.83
N GLU A 181 3.85 -14.19 -8.06
CA GLU A 181 3.99 -12.77 -8.45
C GLU A 181 2.63 -12.05 -8.52
N VAL A 182 2.45 -11.09 -7.60
CA VAL A 182 1.33 -10.15 -7.60
C VAL A 182 1.81 -8.86 -8.26
N LYS A 183 1.14 -8.43 -9.34
CA LYS A 183 1.41 -7.11 -9.94
C LYS A 183 0.34 -6.11 -9.50
N CYS A 184 0.72 -5.25 -8.56
CA CYS A 184 -0.03 -4.06 -8.19
C CYS A 184 0.70 -2.84 -8.76
N THR A 185 0.01 -2.06 -9.60
CA THR A 185 0.56 -0.84 -10.19
C THR A 185 -0.16 0.37 -9.59
N LEU A 186 0.59 1.25 -8.94
CA LEU A 186 0.08 2.52 -8.41
C LEU A 186 0.64 3.68 -9.24
N GLY A 187 -0.23 4.33 -10.00
CA GLY A 187 0.04 5.58 -10.70
C GLY A 187 -0.41 6.77 -9.87
N VAL A 188 0.44 7.78 -9.73
CA VAL A 188 0.09 9.05 -9.06
C VAL A 188 0.45 10.19 -10.00
N GLN A 189 -0.51 11.08 -10.25
CA GLN A 189 -0.28 12.29 -11.01
C GLN A 189 0.00 13.43 -10.02
N VAL A 190 1.20 13.99 -10.07
CA VAL A 190 1.57 15.14 -9.23
C VAL A 190 0.91 16.36 -9.83
N VAL A 191 -0.23 16.76 -9.28
CA VAL A 191 -0.85 18.05 -9.58
C VAL A 191 -0.01 19.12 -8.89
N GLY A 192 0.66 19.97 -9.66
CA GLY A 192 1.42 21.10 -9.15
C GLY A 192 0.56 22.01 -8.28
N LYS A 193 1.21 22.69 -7.32
CA LYS A 193 0.68 23.67 -6.37
C LYS A 193 -0.67 24.26 -6.81
N VAL A 194 -1.74 23.89 -6.11
CA VAL A 194 -2.98 24.64 -6.19
C VAL A 194 -2.76 25.88 -5.33
N ASP A 195 -2.43 27.00 -5.96
CA ASP A 195 -2.50 28.31 -5.31
C ASP A 195 -3.98 28.58 -5.02
N PHE A 196 -4.36 28.43 -3.75
CA PHE A 196 -5.66 28.89 -3.27
C PHE A 196 -5.51 30.38 -2.91
N SER A 197 -5.94 31.25 -3.82
CA SER A 197 -6.20 32.67 -3.55
C SER A 197 -7.42 32.86 -2.66
#